data_AF-A0A378PU09-F1
#
_entry.id   AF-A0A378PU09-F1
#
_cell.length_a   1.000
_cell.length_b   1.000
_cell.length_c   1.000
_cell.angle_alpha   90.00
_cell.angle_beta   90.00
_cell.angle_gamma   90.00
#
_symmetry.space_group_name_H-M   'P 1'
#
loop_
_entity.id
_entity.type
_entity.pdbx_description
1 polymer ?
#
loop_
_entity_poly.entity_id
_entity_poly.type
_entity_poly.pdbx_seq_one_letter_code
_entity_poly.pdbx_strand_id
1 'polypeptide(L)'
;MTTSVIKEAVEFEDTFLQNKIERRAYEQREKAIRDYYSYMNSYKEEGLQQGLQQGIQEGIRKVAINLLKANMSIDFIAQSTGLNEQEILHLQQLITK
;
A
#
# COMPACT_ATOMS: atom_id res chain seq x y z
N MET A 1 -33.58 2.84 56.92
CA MET A 1 -32.16 3.26 56.82
C MET A 1 -31.37 2.35 55.87
N THR A 2 -31.58 1.02 55.87
CA THR A 2 -30.85 0.06 55.01
C THR A 2 -31.12 0.19 53.51
N THR A 3 -32.31 0.65 53.12
CA THR A 3 -32.73 0.78 51.70
C THR A 3 -32.03 1.91 50.94
N SER A 4 -31.51 2.93 51.64
CA SER A 4 -30.85 4.09 51.02
C SER A 4 -29.42 3.76 50.59
N VAL A 5 -28.68 3.06 51.43
CA VAL A 5 -27.25 2.74 51.21
C VAL A 5 -27.09 1.73 50.07
N ILE A 6 -28.02 0.78 49.96
CA ILE A 6 -28.04 -0.18 48.85
C ILE A 6 -28.32 0.54 47.52
N LYS A 7 -29.24 1.51 47.51
CA LYS A 7 -29.55 2.29 46.31
C LYS A 7 -28.35 3.11 45.84
N GLU A 8 -27.64 3.76 46.76
CA GLU A 8 -26.45 4.56 46.45
C GLU A 8 -25.30 3.70 45.91
N ALA A 9 -25.10 2.49 46.45
CA ALA A 9 -24.10 1.55 45.94
C ALA A 9 -24.40 1.08 44.52
N VAL A 10 -25.67 0.81 44.21
CA VAL A 10 -26.11 0.40 42.85
C VAL A 10 -25.92 1.56 41.86
N GLU A 11 -26.32 2.78 42.21
CA GLU A 11 -26.16 3.95 41.34
C GLU A 11 -24.68 4.27 41.05
N PHE A 12 -23.80 4.09 42.04
CA PHE A 12 -22.36 4.24 41.88
C PHE A 12 -21.77 3.18 40.93
N GLU A 13 -22.16 1.91 41.10
CA GLU A 13 -21.70 0.81 40.25
C GLU A 13 -22.14 1.00 38.79
N ASP A 14 -23.40 1.39 38.56
CA ASP A 14 -23.93 1.67 37.22
C ASP A 14 -23.15 2.80 36.54
N THR A 15 -22.88 3.89 37.26
CA THR A 15 -22.09 5.02 36.74
C THR A 15 -20.66 4.62 36.39
N PHE A 16 -20.02 3.83 37.25
CA PHE A 16 -18.66 3.35 37.04
C PHE A 16 -18.55 2.36 35.87
N LEU A 17 -19.52 1.45 35.73
CA LEU A 17 -19.62 0.53 34.61
C LEU A 17 -19.87 1.28 33.29
N GLN A 18 -20.78 2.26 33.30
CA GLN A 18 -21.03 3.12 32.14
C GLN A 18 -19.75 3.84 31.70
N ASN A 19 -18.99 4.42 32.64
CA ASN A 19 -17.71 5.07 32.33
C ASN A 19 -16.70 4.08 31.71
N LYS A 20 -16.60 2.85 32.22
CA LYS A 20 -15.75 1.80 31.63
C LYS A 20 -16.20 1.37 30.24
N ILE A 21 -17.51 1.26 30.00
CA ILE A 21 -18.07 0.90 28.70
C ILE A 21 -17.78 2.02 27.69
N GLU A 22 -18.04 3.27 28.06
CA GLU A 22 -17.77 4.44 27.24
C GLU A 22 -16.27 4.58 26.93
N ARG A 23 -15.42 4.39 27.94
CA ARG A 23 -13.96 4.38 27.75
C ARG A 23 -13.51 3.28 26.81
N ARG A 24 -14.00 2.05 26.97
CA ARG A 24 -13.68 0.94 26.07
C ARG A 24 -14.20 1.18 24.65
N ALA A 25 -15.37 1.79 24.50
CA ALA A 25 -15.92 2.15 23.21
C ALA A 25 -15.06 3.24 22.53
N TYR A 26 -14.60 4.22 23.30
CA TYR A 26 -13.67 5.26 22.81
C TYR A 26 -12.33 4.65 22.38
N GLU A 27 -11.71 3.81 23.21
CA GLU A 27 -10.44 3.14 22.89
C GLU A 27 -10.55 2.26 21.64
N GLN A 28 -11.66 1.55 21.45
CA GLN A 28 -11.91 0.77 20.22
C GLN A 28 -12.07 1.65 18.98
N ARG A 29 -12.75 2.81 19.10
CA ARG A 29 -12.86 3.76 17.99
C ARG A 29 -11.50 4.35 17.62
N GLU A 30 -10.72 4.79 18.61
CA GLU A 30 -9.36 5.27 18.41
C GLU A 30 -8.47 4.20 17.76
N LYS A 31 -8.58 2.95 18.21
CA LYS A 31 -7.87 1.84 17.59
C LYS A 31 -8.29 1.65 16.13
N ALA A 32 -9.58 1.61 15.84
CA ALA A 32 -10.08 1.46 14.47
C ALA A 32 -9.61 2.59 13.54
N ILE A 33 -9.59 3.83 14.05
CA ILE A 33 -9.07 4.99 13.33
C ILE A 33 -7.56 4.83 13.03
N ARG A 34 -6.77 4.41 14.02
CA ARG A 34 -5.34 4.15 13.84
C ARG A 34 -5.07 3.03 12.85
N ASP A 35 -5.80 1.92 12.97
CA ASP A 35 -5.68 0.78 12.07
C ASP A 35 -6.02 1.19 10.63
N TYR A 36 -7.07 2.00 10.43
CA TYR A 36 -7.44 2.56 9.13
C TYR A 36 -6.32 3.42 8.52
N TYR A 37 -5.77 4.36 9.27
CA TYR A 37 -4.68 5.21 8.76
C TYR A 37 -3.42 4.41 8.47
N SER A 38 -3.08 3.45 9.33
CA SER A 38 -1.94 2.56 9.11
C SER A 38 -2.10 1.76 7.81
N TYR A 39 -3.28 1.17 7.61
CA TYR A 39 -3.62 0.43 6.40
C TYR A 39 -3.49 1.33 5.17
N MET A 40 -4.15 2.50 5.17
CA MET A 40 -4.12 3.45 4.05
C MET A 40 -2.72 3.94 3.71
N ASN A 41 -1.87 4.17 4.72
CA ASN A 41 -0.48 4.55 4.50
C ASN A 41 0.31 3.41 3.82
N SER A 42 0.11 2.16 4.26
CA SER A 42 0.72 0.98 3.63
C SER A 42 0.34 0.88 2.15
N TYR A 43 -0.95 0.96 1.82
CA TYR A 43 -1.38 0.88 0.41
C TYR A 43 -0.84 2.02 -0.45
N LYS A 44 -0.75 3.23 0.13
CA LYS A 44 -0.19 4.38 -0.57
C LYS A 44 1.29 4.14 -0.89
N GLU A 45 2.05 3.63 0.07
CA GLU A 45 3.47 3.34 -0.12
C GLU A 45 3.69 2.20 -1.12
N GLU A 46 2.96 1.10 -0.98
CA GLU A 46 3.00 -0.03 -1.92
C GLU A 46 2.61 0.41 -3.34
N GLY A 47 1.53 1.18 -3.49
CA GLY A 47 1.09 1.70 -4.78
C GLY A 47 2.10 2.64 -5.42
N LEU A 48 2.78 3.48 -4.62
CA LEU A 48 3.84 4.35 -5.11
C LEU A 48 5.07 3.55 -5.57
N GLN A 49 5.49 2.56 -4.78
CA GLN A 49 6.62 1.69 -5.14
C GLN A 49 6.33 0.88 -6.41
N GLN A 50 5.13 0.29 -6.51
CA GLN A 50 4.69 -0.42 -7.71
C GLN A 50 4.65 0.50 -8.92
N GLY A 51 4.08 1.70 -8.79
CA GLY A 51 4.01 2.68 -9.87
C GLY A 51 5.40 3.14 -10.34
N LEU A 52 6.33 3.36 -9.42
CA LEU A 52 7.72 3.71 -9.74
C LEU A 52 8.42 2.56 -10.48
N GLN A 53 8.29 1.34 -9.99
CA GLN A 53 8.90 0.15 -10.60
C GLN A 53 8.36 -0.09 -12.02
N GLN A 54 7.04 0.00 -12.20
CA GLN A 54 6.39 -0.09 -13.51
C GLN A 54 6.85 1.03 -14.44
N GLY A 55 6.92 2.27 -13.96
CA GLY A 55 7.38 3.42 -14.74
C GLY A 55 8.83 3.27 -15.22
N ILE A 56 9.71 2.76 -14.36
CA ILE A 56 11.11 2.47 -14.72
C ILE A 56 11.16 1.39 -15.81
N GLN A 57 10.45 0.27 -15.62
CA GLN A 57 10.43 -0.83 -16.60
C GLN A 57 9.88 -0.38 -17.95
N GLU A 58 8.77 0.35 -17.97
CA GLU A 58 8.19 0.90 -19.21
C GLU A 58 9.12 1.91 -19.88
N GLY A 59 9.82 2.74 -19.10
CA GLY A 59 10.85 3.64 -19.60
C GLY A 59 12.01 2.89 -20.28
N ILE A 60 12.54 1.87 -19.62
CA ILE A 60 13.61 1.00 -20.16
C ILE A 60 13.15 0.34 -21.47
N ARG A 61 11.94 -0.24 -21.49
CA ARG A 61 11.37 -0.86 -22.69
C ARG A 61 11.21 0.15 -23.83
N LYS A 62 10.73 1.36 -23.54
CA LYS A 62 10.58 2.42 -24.54
C LYS A 62 11.92 2.82 -25.15
N VAL A 63 12.97 2.91 -24.34
CA VAL A 63 14.34 3.17 -24.82
C VAL A 63 14.81 2.03 -25.72
N ALA A 64 14.65 0.78 -25.30
CA ALA A 64 15.02 -0.40 -26.10
C ALA A 64 14.30 -0.42 -27.45
N ILE A 65 12.99 -0.16 -27.47
CA ILE A 65 12.18 -0.07 -28.70
C ILE A 65 12.71 1.03 -29.63
N ASN A 66 13.05 2.21 -29.10
CA ASN A 66 13.60 3.31 -29.90
C ASN A 66 14.95 2.94 -30.52
N LEU A 67 15.82 2.26 -29.77
CA LEU A 67 17.12 1.80 -30.25
C LEU A 67 16.97 0.70 -31.32
N LEU A 68 16.03 -0.23 -31.14
CA LEU A 68 15.67 -1.22 -32.17
C LEU A 68 15.21 -0.55 -33.46
N LYS A 69 14.34 0.46 -33.37
CA LYS A 69 13.89 1.25 -34.53
C LYS A 69 15.01 2.04 -35.19
N ALA A 70 16.05 2.40 -34.43
CA ALA A 70 17.27 3.02 -34.94
C ALA A 70 18.29 2.01 -35.52
N ASN A 71 17.91 0.72 -35.65
CA ASN A 71 18.76 -0.37 -36.13
C ASN A 71 20.05 -0.58 -35.31
N MET A 72 20.01 -0.28 -34.02
CA MET A 72 21.13 -0.57 -33.11
C MET A 72 21.25 -2.08 -32.86
N SER A 73 22.45 -2.57 -32.59
CA SER A 73 22.69 -3.99 -32.30
C SER A 73 22.07 -4.41 -30.98
N ILE A 74 21.69 -5.68 -30.86
CA ILE A 74 21.12 -6.26 -29.63
C ILE A 74 22.10 -6.11 -28.47
N ASP A 75 23.39 -6.38 -28.69
CA ASP A 75 24.45 -6.22 -27.69
C ASP A 75 24.51 -4.80 -27.13
N PHE A 76 24.43 -3.79 -28.02
CA PHE A 76 24.46 -2.38 -27.60
C PHE A 76 23.23 -2.01 -26.79
N ILE A 77 22.06 -2.52 -27.18
CA ILE A 77 20.80 -2.30 -26.46
C ILE A 77 20.87 -2.94 -25.09
N ALA A 78 21.36 -4.18 -24.98
CA ALA A 78 21.54 -4.88 -23.71
C ALA A 78 22.46 -4.10 -22.77
N GLN A 79 23.61 -3.62 -23.27
CA GLN A 79 24.54 -2.80 -22.50
C GLN A 79 23.94 -1.46 -22.05
N SER A 80 23.11 -0.84 -22.90
CA SER A 80 22.54 0.49 -22.62
C SER A 80 21.32 0.45 -21.69
N THR A 81 20.54 -0.64 -21.75
CA THR A 81 19.24 -0.73 -21.06
C THR A 81 19.25 -1.70 -19.88
N GLY A 82 20.25 -2.58 -19.80
CA GLY A 82 20.32 -3.65 -18.80
C GLY A 82 19.36 -4.81 -19.07
N LEU A 83 18.61 -4.79 -20.19
CA LEU A 83 17.78 -5.91 -20.62
C LEU A 83 18.65 -7.06 -21.13
N ASN A 84 18.16 -8.28 -20.96
CA ASN A 84 18.80 -9.44 -21.58
C ASN A 84 18.42 -9.55 -23.07
N GLU A 85 19.20 -10.32 -23.82
CA GLU A 85 18.98 -10.49 -25.27
C GLU A 85 17.61 -11.07 -25.61
N GLN A 86 17.07 -11.98 -24.78
CA GLN A 86 15.76 -12.61 -25.02
C GLN A 86 14.62 -11.59 -24.90
N GLU A 87 14.68 -10.70 -23.92
CA GLU A 87 13.73 -9.60 -23.74
C GLU A 87 13.75 -8.66 -24.94
N ILE A 88 14.94 -8.31 -25.42
CA ILE A 88 15.12 -7.43 -26.58
C ILE A 88 14.59 -8.08 -27.87
N LEU A 89 14.88 -9.37 -28.08
CA LEU A 89 14.35 -10.15 -29.21
C LEU A 89 12.83 -10.24 -29.17
N HIS A 90 12.25 -10.44 -27.98
CA HIS A 90 10.80 -10.44 -27.81
C HIS A 90 10.19 -9.08 -28.17
N LEU A 91 10.79 -7.97 -27.70
CA LEU A 91 10.37 -6.63 -28.09
C LEU A 91 10.47 -6.40 -29.60
N GLN A 92 11.54 -6.88 -30.24
CA GLN A 92 11.71 -6.79 -31.68
C GLN A 92 10.58 -7.51 -32.44
N GLN A 93 10.24 -8.74 -32.04
CA GLN A 93 9.13 -9.50 -32.62
C GLN A 93 7.78 -8.80 -32.47
N LEU A 94 7.55 -8.09 -31.36
CA LEU A 94 6.32 -7.34 -31.13
C LEU A 94 6.19 -6.10 -32.03
N ILE A 95 7.29 -5.48 -32.45
CA ILE A 95 7.28 -4.30 -33.33
C ILE A 95 7.17 -4.69 -34.81
N THR A 96 7.70 -5.86 -35.18
CA THR A 96 7.70 -6.34 -36.58
C THR A 96 6.38 -7.02 -37.00
N LYS A 97 5.52 -7.38 -36.04
CA LYS A 97 4.14 -7.82 -36.29
C LYS A 97 3.24 -6.63 -36.63
#